data_AF-A0A9P7DS48-F1
#
_entry.id   AF-A0A9P7DS48-F1
#
_cell.length_a   1.000
_cell.length_b   1.000
_cell.length_c   1.000
_cell.angle_alpha   90.00
_cell.angle_beta   90.00
_cell.angle_gamma   90.00
#
_symmetry.space_group_name_H-M   'P 1'
#
loop_
_entity.id
_entity.type
_entity.pdbx_description
1 polymer ?
#
loop_
_entity_poly.entity_id
_entity_poly.type
_entity_poly.pdbx_seq_one_letter_code
_entity_poly.pdbx_strand_id
1 'polypeptide(L)' 'MSILGENGGCAYDIRRAFAKTLANSSLGPCAISLNLQMMVGAFHGHAHNRHCQLDWHPMYIDGTGHTEGKGASMCCVFK' A
#
# COMPACT_ATOMS: atom_id res chain seq x y z
N MET A 1 14.38 -1.23 -1.12
CA MET A 1 13.35 -2.27 -1.28
C MET A 1 13.72 -3.62 -0.67
N SER A 2 14.98 -3.90 -0.31
CA SER A 2 15.43 -5.20 0.22
C SER A 2 14.70 -5.70 1.48
N ILE A 3 13.94 -4.84 2.17
CA ILE A 3 13.16 -5.19 3.36
C ILE A 3 11.72 -5.62 3.02
N LEU A 4 11.25 -5.29 1.82
CA LEU A 4 9.95 -5.70 1.28
C LEU A 4 10.23 -6.91 0.42
N GLY A 5 9.88 -8.09 0.92
CA GLY A 5 9.95 -9.33 0.15
C GLY A 5 9.11 -9.25 -1.14
N GLU A 6 9.25 -10.25 -2.00
CA GLU A 6 8.34 -10.41 -3.14
C GLU A 6 6.89 -10.46 -2.68
N ASN A 7 6.00 -9.87 -3.47
CA ASN A 7 4.61 -9.62 -3.11
C ASN A 7 4.54 -8.91 -1.74
N GLY A 8 5.30 -7.84 -1.58
CA GLY A 8 5.17 -6.95 -0.43
C GLY A 8 4.03 -5.95 -0.64
N GLY A 9 3.63 -5.26 0.42
CA GLY A 9 2.78 -4.08 0.28
C GLY A 9 3.04 -3.07 1.38
N CYS A 10 2.75 -1.81 1.10
CA CYS A 10 2.80 -0.76 2.12
C CYS A 10 1.59 0.18 2.07
N ALA A 11 1.11 0.58 3.25
CA ALA A 11 -0.03 1.49 3.39
C ALA A 11 0.44 2.92 3.72
N TYR A 12 -0.08 3.90 2.97
CA TYR A 12 0.17 5.33 3.18
C TYR A 12 -1.13 6.12 3.01
N ASP A 13 -1.32 7.16 3.84
CA ASP A 13 -2.47 8.07 3.72
C ASP A 13 -2.46 8.92 2.44
N ILE A 14 -1.34 8.94 1.72
CA ILE A 14 -1.19 9.63 0.43
C ILE A 14 -0.94 8.65 -0.72
N ARG A 15 -1.44 7.41 -0.60
CA ARG A 15 -1.21 6.30 -1.54
C ARG A 15 -1.18 6.73 -3.00
N ARG A 16 -2.19 7.46 -3.49
CA ARG A 16 -2.29 7.86 -4.91
C ARG A 16 -1.09 8.72 -5.36
N ALA A 17 -0.76 9.75 -4.59
CA ALA A 17 0.36 10.63 -4.90
C ALA A 17 1.68 9.87 -4.78
N PHE A 18 1.83 9.08 -3.73
CA PHE A 18 3.05 8.31 -3.49
C PHE A 18 3.28 7.21 -4.54
N ALA A 19 2.23 6.51 -4.98
CA ALA A 19 2.31 5.53 -6.06
C ALA A 19 2.80 6.17 -7.38
N LYS A 20 2.31 7.39 -7.69
CA LYS A 20 2.80 8.15 -8.85
C LYS A 20 4.27 8.55 -8.69
N THR A 21 4.68 8.99 -7.49
CA THR A 21 6.09 9.29 -7.20
C THR A 21 6.97 8.06 -7.35
N LEU A 22 6.54 6.92 -6.78
CA LEU A 22 7.26 5.66 -6.83
C LEU A 22 7.46 5.18 -8.27
N ALA A 23 6.39 5.19 -9.08
CA ALA A 23 6.43 4.78 -10.48
C ALA A 23 7.39 5.63 -11.33
N ASN A 24 7.53 6.91 -11.02
CA ASN A 24 8.44 7.83 -11.74
C ASN A 24 9.85 7.91 -11.14
N SER A 25 10.12 7.17 -10.06
CA SER A 25 11.43 7.15 -9.41
C SER A 25 12.32 6.04 -9.97
N SER A 26 13.61 6.08 -9.62
CA SER A 26 14.54 4.97 -9.87
C SER A 26 14.14 3.66 -9.19
N LEU A 27 13.22 3.69 -8.22
CA LEU A 27 12.69 2.53 -7.52
C LEU A 27 11.49 1.90 -8.24
N GLY A 28 10.91 2.56 -9.26
CA GLY A 28 9.74 2.07 -9.99
C GLY A 28 9.92 0.66 -10.57
N PRO A 29 11.01 0.38 -11.32
CA PRO A 29 11.28 -0.96 -11.84
C PRO A 29 11.40 -2.02 -10.73
N CYS A 30 11.99 -1.67 -9.58
CA CYS A 30 12.12 -2.57 -8.44
C CYS A 30 10.77 -2.81 -7.74
N ALA A 31 9.92 -1.78 -7.64
CA ALA A 31 8.56 -1.93 -7.12
C ALA A 31 7.74 -2.89 -7.99
N ILE A 32 7.89 -2.80 -9.32
CA ILE A 32 7.22 -3.70 -10.27
C ILE A 32 7.78 -5.12 -10.15
N SER A 33 9.09 -5.30 -10.10
CA SER A 33 9.71 -6.64 -10.01
C SER A 33 9.32 -7.37 -8.73
N LEU A 34 9.09 -6.65 -7.64
CA LEU A 34 8.67 -7.22 -6.36
C LEU A 34 7.14 -7.33 -6.22
N ASN A 35 6.38 -6.95 -7.25
CA ASN A 35 4.91 -6.87 -7.21
C ASN A 35 4.41 -6.09 -5.97
N LEU A 36 5.02 -4.92 -5.71
CA LEU A 36 4.74 -4.13 -4.51
C LEU A 36 3.33 -3.51 -4.58
N GLN A 37 2.48 -3.82 -3.60
CA GLN A 37 1.12 -3.28 -3.53
C GLN A 37 1.01 -2.07 -2.60
N MET A 38 0.43 -0.99 -3.11
CA MET A 38 0.23 0.24 -2.34
C MET A 38 -1.20 0.31 -1.80
N MET A 39 -1.34 0.59 -0.50
CA MET A 39 -2.62 0.58 0.22
C MET A 39 -2.89 1.91 0.93
N VAL A 40 -4.10 2.10 1.46
CA VAL A 40 -4.45 3.20 2.38
C VAL A 40 -4.72 2.67 3.78
N GLY A 41 -4.36 3.44 4.82
CA GLY A 41 -4.64 3.09 6.21
C GLY A 41 -6.10 3.32 6.59
N ALA A 42 -6.53 2.76 7.73
CA ALA A 42 -7.91 2.88 8.22
C ALA A 42 -8.35 4.34 8.46
N PHE A 43 -7.42 5.22 8.83
CA PHE A 43 -7.69 6.64 9.11
C PHE A 43 -7.81 7.52 7.86
N HIS A 44 -7.39 7.04 6.68
CA HIS A 44 -7.49 7.76 5.42
C HIS A 44 -8.95 8.12 5.04
N GLY A 45 -9.88 7.21 5.38
CA GLY A 45 -11.29 7.28 4.98
C GLY A 45 -12.08 8.43 5.59
N HIS A 46 -11.71 8.91 6.79
CA HIS A 46 -12.40 10.04 7.41
C HIS A 46 -12.04 11.38 6.75
N ALA A 47 -10.84 11.47 6.16
CA ALA A 47 -10.33 12.70 5.56
C ALA A 47 -10.56 12.78 4.04
N HIS A 48 -10.59 11.65 3.31
CA HIS A 48 -10.29 11.73 1.87
C HIS A 48 -11.08 10.88 0.88
N ASN A 49 -12.14 10.14 1.29
CA ASN A 49 -13.18 9.49 0.46
C ASN A 49 -13.33 7.97 0.72
N ARG A 50 -14.58 7.51 0.91
CA ARG A 50 -14.97 6.09 1.05
C ARG A 50 -14.48 5.23 -0.12
N HIS A 51 -14.46 5.77 -1.33
CA HIS A 51 -14.03 5.05 -2.53
C HIS A 51 -12.56 4.59 -2.42
N CYS A 52 -11.68 5.46 -1.92
CA CYS A 52 -10.27 5.10 -1.70
C CYS A 52 -10.12 3.95 -0.68
N GLN A 53 -11.01 3.87 0.32
CA GLN A 53 -11.00 2.76 1.27
C GLN A 53 -11.47 1.45 0.64
N LEU A 54 -12.54 1.47 -0.16
CA LEU A 54 -13.05 0.24 -0.78
C LEU A 54 -12.04 -0.38 -1.74
N ASP A 55 -11.34 0.46 -2.51
CA ASP A 55 -10.41 -0.04 -3.53
C ASP A 55 -9.05 -0.45 -2.96
N TRP A 56 -8.62 0.18 -1.85
CA TRP A 56 -7.20 0.12 -1.44
C TRP A 56 -6.97 -0.11 0.06
N HIS A 57 -8.02 -0.31 0.86
CA HIS A 57 -7.83 -0.66 2.27
C HIS A 57 -7.41 -2.13 2.39
N PRO A 58 -6.47 -2.48 3.29
CA PRO A 58 -5.97 -3.85 3.44
C PRO A 58 -7.08 -4.90 3.54
N MET A 59 -8.16 -4.63 4.31
CA MET A 59 -9.30 -5.55 4.44
C MET A 59 -9.97 -5.99 3.13
N TYR A 60 -9.80 -5.24 2.04
CA TYR A 60 -10.39 -5.56 0.73
C TYR A 60 -9.35 -6.00 -0.30
N ILE A 61 -8.10 -6.21 0.12
CA ILE A 61 -7.01 -6.68 -0.73
C ILE A 61 -6.64 -8.09 -0.28
N ASP A 62 -6.77 -9.04 -1.19
CA ASP A 62 -6.43 -10.44 -0.94
C ASP A 62 -4.96 -10.60 -0.53
N GLY A 63 -4.72 -11.48 0.45
CA GLY A 63 -3.39 -11.80 0.96
C GLY A 63 -2.84 -10.85 2.05
N THR A 64 -3.54 -9.77 2.43
CA THR A 64 -3.12 -8.86 3.51
C THR A 64 -3.39 -9.38 4.93
N GLY A 65 -4.28 -10.36 5.10
CA GLY A 65 -4.82 -10.77 6.40
C GLY A 65 -5.66 -9.69 7.09
N HIS A 66 -6.13 -9.92 8.33
CA HIS A 66 -6.83 -8.92 9.15
C HIS A 66 -5.87 -7.85 9.69
N THR A 67 -5.10 -7.21 8.81
CA THR A 67 -4.14 -6.18 9.17
C THR A 67 -4.87 -4.85 9.33
N GLU A 68 -5.20 -4.51 10.57
CA GLU A 68 -5.67 -3.17 10.91
C GLU A 68 -4.48 -2.19 10.80
N GLY A 69 -4.38 -1.52 9.64
CA GLY A 69 -3.36 -0.52 9.36
C GLY A 69 -3.48 0.73 10.25
N LYS A 70 -3.01 0.62 11.50
CA LYS A 70 -2.86 1.75 12.42
C LYS A 70 -1.44 2.32 12.29
N GLY A 71 -1.25 3.24 11.35
CA GLY A 71 -0.01 4.00 11.21
C GLY A 71 0.31 4.39 9.76
N ALA A 72 1.07 5.47 9.60
CA ALA A 72 1.48 6.05 8.31
C ALA A 72 2.48 5.20 7.50
N SER A 73 2.90 4.05 8.03
CA SER A 73 3.76 3.08 7.36
C SER A 73 3.48 1.68 7.91
N MET A 74 2.52 0.98 7.32
CA MET A 74 2.41 -0.46 7.49
C MET A 74 3.06 -1.12 6.29
N CYS A 75 3.90 -2.14 6.50
CA CYS A 75 4.35 -2.99 5.40
C CYS A 75 4.02 -4.45 5.71
N CYS A 76 3.39 -5.11 4.74
CA CYS A 76 2.94 -6.50 4.79
C CYS A 76 3.65 -7.30 3.70
N VAL A 77 3.78 -8.60 3.90
CA VAL A 77 4.16 -9.54 2.84
C VAL A 77 2.94 -10.40 2.55
N PHE A 78 2.47 -10.33 1.31
CA PHE A 78 1.40 -11.16 0.77
C PHE A 78 1.95 -12.55 0.51
N LYS A 79 1.31 -13.58 1.07
CA LYS A 79 1.62 -14.98 0.80
C LYS A 79 0.85 -15.50 -0.39
#